data_AF-A0AAW8L5K7-F1
#
_entry.id   AF-A0AAW8L5K7-F1
#
_cell.length_a   1.000
_cell.length_b   1.000
_cell.length_c   1.000
_cell.angle_alpha   90.00
_cell.angle_beta   90.00
_cell.angle_gamma   90.00
#
_symmetry.space_group_name_H-M   'P 1'
#
loop_
_entity.id
_entity.type
_entity.pdbx_description
1 polymer ?
#
loop_
_entity_poly.entity_id
_entity_poly.type
_entity_poly.pdbx_seq_one_letter_code
_entity_poly.pdbx_strand_id
1 'polypeptide(L)'
;MVIFRENSEDIYAGIEWKADSEEAKKVIKFLQEEMGVTKIRFPEGCGIGIKPVSKEGSQRLVRKAIQFAIENDKPSVTLVHKGNIMKYTEGAFKEWGYELALDRFGGEL
;
A
#
# COMPACT_ATOMS: atom_id res chain seq x y z
N MET A 1 15.77 15.38 -8.31
CA MET A 1 14.59 14.52 -8.11
C MET A 1 13.76 15.11 -6.97
N VAL A 2 12.44 14.91 -6.97
CA VAL A 2 11.55 15.34 -5.88
C VAL A 2 10.74 14.13 -5.46
N ILE A 3 10.67 13.86 -4.15
CA ILE A 3 10.02 12.66 -3.62
C ILE A 3 8.69 13.04 -2.99
N PHE A 4 7.62 12.46 -3.53
CA PHE A 4 6.29 12.48 -2.94
C PHE A 4 6.10 11.15 -2.21
N ARG A 5 6.06 11.20 -0.88
CA ARG A 5 5.91 10.01 -0.04
C ARG A 5 4.55 10.04 0.64
N GLU A 6 3.81 8.93 0.57
CA GLU A 6 2.60 8.74 1.35
C GLU A 6 2.96 8.76 2.85
N ASN A 7 2.17 9.45 3.67
CA ASN A 7 2.51 9.69 5.07
C ASN A 7 1.31 9.54 6.03
N SER A 8 0.29 8.78 5.62
CA SER A 8 -0.94 8.56 6.40
C SER A 8 -1.42 7.10 6.48
N GLU A 9 -0.94 6.21 5.61
CA GLU A 9 -1.27 4.79 5.58
C GLU A 9 0.00 3.92 5.49
N ASP A 10 -0.06 2.79 4.77
CA ASP A 10 1.00 1.79 4.72
C ASP A 10 1.25 1.14 6.10
N ILE A 11 2.31 0.34 6.22
CA ILE A 11 2.78 -0.30 7.46
C ILE A 11 3.10 0.74 8.55
N TYR A 12 3.27 2.01 8.18
CA TYR A 12 3.45 3.14 9.10
C TYR A 12 2.20 3.45 9.94
N ALA A 13 1.05 2.84 9.63
CA ALA A 13 -0.14 2.91 10.48
C ALA A 13 0.08 2.35 11.89
N GLY A 14 1.14 1.55 12.12
CA GLY A 14 1.49 1.02 13.44
C GLY A 14 0.48 0.00 13.98
N ILE A 15 -0.25 -0.66 13.09
CA ILE A 15 -1.22 -1.69 13.43
C ILE A 15 -0.49 -3.03 13.49
N GLU A 16 -0.06 -3.41 14.68
CA GLU A 16 0.70 -4.62 14.92
C GLU A 16 0.49 -5.20 16.33
N TRP A 17 0.73 -6.49 16.45
CA TRP A 17 0.65 -7.22 17.72
C TRP A 17 1.91 -8.04 17.95
N LYS A 18 2.44 -7.94 19.18
CA LYS A 18 3.65 -8.63 19.61
C LYS A 18 3.44 -10.15 19.58
N ALA A 19 4.49 -10.89 19.22
CA ALA A 19 4.52 -12.34 19.34
C ALA A 19 4.05 -12.82 20.73
N ASP A 20 3.31 -13.93 20.74
CA ASP A 20 2.76 -14.61 21.92
C ASP A 20 1.74 -13.81 22.76
N SER A 21 1.38 -12.59 22.34
CA SER A 21 0.23 -11.86 22.89
C SER A 21 -1.10 -12.55 22.56
N GLU A 22 -2.11 -12.36 23.40
CA GLU A 22 -3.44 -12.92 23.18
C GLU A 22 -4.08 -12.35 21.90
N GLU A 23 -3.79 -11.08 21.57
CA GLU A 23 -4.26 -10.43 20.35
C GLU A 23 -3.60 -11.02 19.11
N ALA A 24 -2.29 -11.26 19.11
CA ALA A 24 -1.60 -11.89 17.99
C ALA A 24 -2.12 -13.31 17.75
N LYS A 25 -2.30 -14.11 18.81
CA LYS A 25 -2.89 -15.46 18.71
C LYS A 25 -4.30 -15.41 18.15
N LYS A 26 -5.12 -14.46 18.59
CA LYS A 26 -6.49 -14.27 18.08
C LYS A 26 -6.49 -13.92 16.59
N VAL A 27 -5.61 -13.03 16.15
CA VAL A 27 -5.51 -12.65 14.73
C VAL A 27 -5.01 -13.82 13.89
N ILE A 28 -3.99 -14.55 14.34
CA ILE A 28 -3.48 -15.74 13.65
C ILE A 28 -4.58 -16.79 13.51
N LYS A 29 -5.32 -17.06 14.60
CA LYS A 29 -6.46 -17.98 14.60
C LYS A 29 -7.53 -17.56 13.61
N PHE A 30 -7.94 -16.28 13.62
CA PHE A 30 -8.89 -15.74 12.65
C PHE A 30 -8.40 -15.92 11.19
N LEU A 31 -7.14 -15.58 10.92
CA LEU A 31 -6.57 -15.74 9.58
C LEU A 31 -6.58 -17.21 9.13
N GLN A 32 -6.28 -18.15 10.02
CA GLN A 32 -6.20 -19.58 9.68
C GLN A 32 -7.59 -20.23 9.56
N GLU A 33 -8.47 -20.01 10.54
CA GLU A 33 -9.77 -20.71 10.64
C GLU A 33 -10.85 -20.06 9.78
N GLU A 34 -10.96 -18.73 9.79
CA GLU A 34 -12.04 -18.01 9.09
C GLU A 34 -11.62 -17.62 7.68
N MET A 35 -10.36 -17.16 7.50
CA MET A 35 -9.86 -16.68 6.21
C MET A 35 -9.09 -17.75 5.42
N GLY A 36 -8.90 -18.96 5.97
CA GLY A 36 -8.25 -20.09 5.31
C GLY A 36 -6.76 -19.88 4.98
N VAL A 37 -6.06 -19.00 5.71
CA VAL A 37 -4.65 -18.68 5.44
C VAL A 37 -3.74 -19.83 5.87
N THR A 38 -3.02 -20.40 4.90
CA THR A 38 -2.03 -21.49 5.13
C THR A 38 -0.58 -21.05 5.02
N LYS A 39 -0.33 -19.77 4.71
CA LYS A 39 1.00 -19.26 4.34
C LYS A 39 1.86 -18.77 5.52
N ILE A 40 1.32 -18.72 6.73
CA ILE A 40 2.10 -18.39 7.93
C ILE A 40 2.99 -19.59 8.26
N ARG A 41 4.30 -19.46 8.00
CA ARG A 41 5.25 -20.58 8.07
C ARG A 41 5.45 -21.12 9.49
N PHE A 42 5.46 -20.22 10.48
CA PHE A 42 5.65 -20.52 11.90
C PHE A 42 4.61 -19.69 12.68
N PRO A 43 3.44 -20.26 13.02
CA PRO A 43 2.38 -19.52 13.71
C PRO A 43 2.65 -19.30 15.20
N GLU A 44 3.50 -20.11 15.82
CA GLU A 44 3.95 -19.93 17.21
C GLU A 44 5.11 -18.92 17.27
N GLY A 45 5.18 -18.06 18.31
CA GLY A 45 6.21 -17.03 18.42
C GLY A 45 6.14 -15.96 17.31
N CYS A 46 4.98 -15.80 16.66
CA CYS A 46 4.82 -14.95 15.49
C CYS A 46 4.16 -13.61 15.83
N GLY A 47 4.82 -12.50 15.49
CA GLY A 47 4.19 -11.17 15.49
C GLY A 47 3.42 -10.93 14.19
N ILE A 48 2.35 -10.13 14.25
CA ILE A 48 1.53 -9.79 13.07
C ILE A 48 1.50 -8.28 12.88
N GLY A 49 1.68 -7.84 11.64
CA GLY A 49 1.48 -6.46 11.21
C GLY A 49 0.50 -6.36 10.06
N ILE A 50 -0.21 -5.23 9.96
CA ILE A 50 -1.21 -4.97 8.92
C ILE A 50 -0.76 -3.79 8.05
N LYS A 51 -0.76 -3.98 6.73
CA LYS A 51 -0.42 -2.96 5.74
C LYS A 51 -1.67 -2.58 4.93
N PRO A 52 -2.42 -1.54 5.32
CA PRO A 52 -3.47 -0.98 4.48
C PRO A 52 -2.88 -0.02 3.44
N VAL A 53 -3.38 -0.08 2.21
CA VAL A 53 -3.14 0.93 1.16
C VAL A 53 -4.48 1.14 0.45
N SER A 54 -4.92 2.39 0.34
CA SER A 54 -6.25 2.74 -0.16
C SER A 54 -6.21 3.47 -1.49
N LYS A 55 -7.32 3.44 -2.23
CA LYS A 55 -7.48 4.19 -3.48
C LYS A 55 -7.47 5.68 -3.22
N GLU A 56 -8.19 6.14 -2.19
CA GLU A 56 -8.26 7.55 -1.80
C GLU A 56 -6.89 8.10 -1.39
N GLY A 57 -6.15 7.35 -0.56
CA GLY A 57 -4.79 7.70 -0.13
C GLY A 57 -3.83 7.81 -1.30
N SER A 58 -3.80 6.75 -2.13
CA SER A 58 -2.98 6.68 -3.34
C SER A 58 -3.26 7.84 -4.30
N GLN A 59 -4.53 8.04 -4.66
CA GLN A 59 -4.90 9.07 -5.64
C GLN A 59 -4.67 10.48 -5.12
N ARG A 60 -4.85 10.75 -3.82
CA ARG A 60 -4.53 12.07 -3.23
C ARG A 60 -3.04 12.39 -3.39
N LEU A 61 -2.16 11.42 -3.10
CA LEU A 61 -0.71 11.59 -3.23
C LEU A 61 -0.28 11.77 -4.69
N VAL A 62 -0.70 10.85 -5.57
CA VAL A 62 -0.31 10.86 -6.98
C VAL A 62 -0.80 12.12 -7.67
N ARG A 63 -2.00 12.61 -7.34
CA ARG A 63 -2.52 13.90 -7.84
C ARG A 63 -1.56 15.04 -7.53
N LYS A 64 -1.05 15.11 -6.30
CA LYS A 64 -0.10 16.15 -5.89
C LYS A 64 1.23 16.02 -6.62
N ALA A 65 1.72 14.79 -6.84
CA ALA A 65 2.95 14.56 -7.60
C ALA A 65 2.83 14.99 -9.07
N ILE A 66 1.75 14.62 -9.74
CA ILE A 66 1.48 15.00 -11.15
C ILE A 66 1.30 16.52 -11.25
N GLN A 67 0.51 17.12 -10.37
CA GLN A 67 0.27 18.56 -10.38
C GLN A 67 1.56 19.36 -10.14
N PHE A 68 2.40 18.92 -9.19
CA PHE A 68 3.72 19.50 -8.99
C PHE A 68 4.60 19.38 -10.25
N ALA A 69 4.58 18.23 -10.92
CA ALA A 69 5.34 18.03 -12.15
C ALA A 69 4.92 19.01 -13.25
N ILE A 70 3.60 19.21 -13.45
CA ILE A 70 3.06 20.17 -14.42
C ILE A 70 3.45 21.61 -14.06
N GLU A 71 3.24 22.01 -12.80
CA GLU A 71 3.51 23.39 -12.34
C GLU A 71 5.01 23.75 -12.36
N ASN A 72 5.90 22.75 -12.32
CA ASN A 72 7.34 22.94 -12.23
C ASN A 72 8.11 22.38 -13.44
N ASP A 73 7.40 22.18 -14.56
CA ASP A 73 7.93 21.68 -15.83
C ASP A 73 8.87 20.47 -15.66
N LYS A 74 8.38 19.44 -14.96
CA LYS A 74 9.13 18.20 -14.74
C LYS A 74 8.79 17.19 -15.84
N PRO A 75 9.80 16.47 -16.37
CA PRO A 75 9.62 15.62 -17.54
C PRO A 75 8.87 14.32 -17.26
N SER A 76 8.80 13.88 -16.00
CA SER A 76 8.16 12.61 -15.65
C SER A 76 7.75 12.52 -14.19
N VAL A 77 6.78 11.63 -13.93
CA VAL A 77 6.43 11.12 -12.61
C VAL A 77 6.59 9.60 -12.66
N THR A 78 7.29 9.03 -11.68
CA THR A 78 7.53 7.59 -11.61
C THR A 78 6.83 7.02 -10.39
N LEU A 79 5.92 6.06 -10.61
CA LEU A 79 5.28 5.30 -9.54
C LEU A 79 6.21 4.16 -9.12
N VAL A 80 6.83 4.28 -7.95
CA VAL A 80 7.70 3.25 -7.39
C VAL A 80 6.88 2.35 -6.48
N HIS A 81 6.95 1.03 -6.69
CA HIS A 81 6.15 0.07 -5.96
C HIS A 81 6.78 -1.33 -5.98
N LYS A 82 6.38 -2.22 -5.04
CA LYS A 82 6.73 -3.66 -5.06
C LYS A 82 5.53 -4.56 -5.35
N GLY A 83 4.74 -4.14 -6.34
CA GLY A 83 3.48 -4.79 -6.72
C GLY A 83 3.59 -6.17 -7.36
N ASN A 84 4.81 -6.60 -7.74
CA ASN A 84 5.02 -7.97 -8.22
C ASN A 84 4.82 -9.02 -7.11
N ILE A 85 5.06 -8.66 -5.84
CA ILE A 85 4.80 -9.50 -4.67
C ILE A 85 3.52 -9.07 -3.95
N MET A 86 3.38 -7.76 -3.66
CA MET A 86 2.25 -7.20 -2.92
C MET A 86 1.18 -6.66 -3.89
N LYS A 87 0.52 -7.55 -4.61
CA LYS A 87 -0.40 -7.20 -5.70
C LYS A 87 -1.54 -6.26 -5.27
N TYR A 88 -2.13 -6.50 -4.11
CA TYR A 88 -3.36 -5.81 -3.67
C TYR A 88 -3.13 -4.55 -2.83
N THR A 89 -1.88 -4.16 -2.62
CA THR A 89 -1.54 -2.91 -1.92
C THR A 89 -0.60 -2.07 -2.78
N GLU A 90 0.64 -2.52 -2.95
CA GLU A 90 1.64 -1.84 -3.79
C GLU A 90 1.31 -1.93 -5.28
N GLY A 91 0.77 -3.06 -5.75
CA GLY A 91 0.27 -3.20 -7.11
C GLY A 91 -0.94 -2.30 -7.36
N ALA A 92 -1.86 -2.26 -6.40
CA ALA A 92 -3.03 -1.40 -6.43
C ALA A 92 -2.65 0.10 -6.43
N PHE A 93 -1.65 0.52 -5.64
CA PHE A 93 -1.10 1.89 -5.68
C PHE A 93 -0.68 2.29 -7.10
N LYS A 94 0.04 1.41 -7.81
CA LYS A 94 0.45 1.63 -9.21
C LYS A 94 -0.78 1.75 -10.12
N GLU A 95 -1.73 0.81 -10.01
CA GLU A 95 -2.94 0.78 -10.84
C GLU A 95 -3.79 2.04 -10.64
N TRP A 96 -4.07 2.43 -9.40
CA TRP A 96 -4.84 3.63 -9.08
C TRP A 96 -4.12 4.92 -9.48
N GLY A 97 -2.78 4.93 -9.47
CA GLY A 97 -1.99 6.04 -9.98
C GLY A 97 -2.11 6.22 -11.50
N TYR A 98 -2.07 5.12 -12.27
CA TYR A 98 -2.33 5.17 -13.71
C TYR A 98 -3.79 5.54 -14.02
N GLU A 99 -4.75 4.94 -13.30
CA GLU A 99 -6.17 5.28 -13.42
C GLU A 99 -6.39 6.79 -13.24
N LEU A 100 -5.79 7.39 -12.22
CA LEU A 100 -5.88 8.83 -11.99
C LEU A 100 -5.27 9.66 -13.12
N ALA A 101 -4.12 9.23 -13.67
CA ALA A 101 -3.45 9.93 -14.76
C ALA A 101 -4.34 9.97 -16.02
N LEU A 102 -5.01 8.85 -16.35
CA LEU A 102 -5.99 8.76 -17.43
C LEU A 102 -7.19 9.67 -17.16
N ASP A 103 -7.81 9.53 -15.98
CA ASP A 103 -9.10 10.15 -15.64
C ASP A 103 -9.06 11.67 -15.39
N ARG A 104 -7.90 12.22 -15.01
CA ARG A 104 -7.79 13.61 -14.53
C ARG A 104 -6.72 14.43 -15.23
N PHE A 105 -5.82 13.79 -15.97
CA PHE A 105 -4.69 14.47 -16.61
C PHE A 105 -4.53 14.12 -18.09
N GLY A 106 -5.47 13.36 -18.66
CA GLY A 106 -5.43 13.01 -20.09
C GLY A 106 -4.26 12.12 -20.46
N GLY A 107 -3.80 11.26 -19.54
CA GLY A 107 -2.75 10.29 -19.82
C GLY A 107 -3.17 9.28 -20.90
N GLU A 108 -2.20 8.56 -21.43
CA GLU A 108 -2.37 7.45 -22.39
C GLU A 108 -1.54 6.25 -21.91
N LEU A 109 -1.96 5.02 -22.26
CA LEU A 109 -1.34 3.75 -21.82
C LEU A 109 -0.53 3.07 -22.94
#